data_AF-A0A8H4P7V4-F1
#
_entry.id   AF-A0A8H4P7V4-F1
#
_cell.length_a   1.000
_cell.length_b   1.000
_cell.length_c   1.000
_cell.angle_alpha   90.00
_cell.angle_beta   90.00
_cell.angle_gamma   90.00
#
_symmetry.space_group_name_H-M   'P 1'
#
loop_
_entity.id
_entity.type
_entity.pdbx_description
1 polymer ?
#
loop_
_entity_poly.entity_id
_entity_poly.type
_entity_poly.pdbx_seq_one_letter_code
_entity_poly.pdbx_strand_id
1 'polypeptide(L)'
;MKQSGLIVALTALVSVFAAPLEDAVGVSLDKREACSDGQCVRFFSGQGCSGGELGNFKPDCTGACFQFSSFQSVFTSGTGIPIAGTACKIYSDGNCQNQILDITDHIPTQCDSFGTAQSMQCFYNC
;
A
#
# COMPACT_ATOMS: atom_id res chain seq x y z
N MET A 1 -33.33 0.26 67.92
CA MET A 1 -31.95 -0.21 67.62
C MET A 1 -32.04 -0.89 66.25
N LYS A 2 -31.82 -0.16 65.15
CA LYS A 2 -30.53 0.04 64.45
C LYS A 2 -30.11 -1.22 63.69
N GLN A 3 -30.38 -1.29 62.39
CA GLN A 3 -29.34 -1.57 61.38
C GLN A 3 -29.83 -1.31 59.94
N SER A 4 -29.28 -0.26 59.33
CA SER A 4 -29.30 -0.02 57.89
C SER A 4 -28.36 -0.99 57.20
N GLY A 5 -28.84 -1.70 56.18
CA GLY A 5 -28.01 -2.48 55.26
C GLY A 5 -27.86 -1.74 53.94
N LEU A 6 -26.79 -0.97 53.82
CA LEU A 6 -26.40 -0.28 52.59
C LEU A 6 -25.79 -1.31 51.63
N ILE A 7 -26.49 -1.63 50.53
CA ILE A 7 -25.94 -2.44 49.44
C ILE A 7 -24.99 -1.54 48.65
N VAL A 8 -23.69 -1.70 48.86
CA VAL A 8 -22.65 -1.06 48.05
C VAL A 8 -22.51 -1.90 46.77
N ALA A 9 -23.17 -1.45 45.70
CA ALA A 9 -22.92 -1.96 44.36
C ALA A 9 -21.55 -1.46 43.90
N LEU A 10 -20.55 -2.34 43.93
CA LEU A 10 -19.21 -2.06 43.43
C LEU A 10 -19.22 -2.21 41.90
N THR A 11 -19.49 -1.13 41.18
CA THR A 11 -19.40 -1.10 39.72
C THR A 11 -17.92 -1.10 39.32
N ALA A 12 -17.44 -2.23 38.81
CA ALA A 12 -16.12 -2.30 38.20
C ALA A 12 -16.13 -1.50 36.89
N LEU A 13 -15.47 -0.34 36.91
CA LEU A 13 -15.19 0.47 35.72
C LEU A 13 -14.16 -0.28 34.86
N VAL A 14 -14.63 -0.97 33.83
CA VAL A 14 -13.75 -1.45 32.75
C VAL A 14 -13.38 -0.23 31.91
N SER A 15 -12.18 0.31 32.13
CA SER A 15 -11.59 1.30 31.24
C SER A 15 -11.21 0.62 29.94
N VAL A 16 -12.07 0.75 28.91
CA VAL A 16 -11.68 0.52 27.53
C VAL A 16 -10.61 1.56 27.21
N PHE A 17 -9.36 1.12 27.14
CA PHE A 17 -8.32 1.86 26.44
C PHE A 17 -8.63 1.75 24.95
N ALA A 18 -9.32 2.76 24.41
CA ALA A 18 -9.30 3.01 22.99
C ALA A 18 -7.86 3.39 22.64
N ALA A 19 -7.09 2.44 22.10
CA ALA A 19 -5.81 2.77 21.50
C ALA A 19 -6.09 3.84 20.43
N PRO A 20 -5.31 4.93 20.38
CA PRO A 20 -5.36 5.81 19.24
C PRO A 20 -5.06 4.94 18.02
N LEU A 21 -5.99 4.92 17.06
CA LEU A 21 -5.72 4.43 15.72
C LEU A 21 -4.51 5.22 15.26
N GLU A 22 -3.35 4.57 15.24
CA GLU A 22 -2.14 5.13 14.65
C GLU A 22 -2.51 5.43 13.21
N ASP A 23 -2.68 6.73 12.97
CA ASP A 23 -2.89 7.37 11.68
C ASP A 23 -1.92 6.70 10.72
N ALA A 24 -2.45 5.83 9.84
CA ALA A 24 -1.69 5.23 8.78
C ALA A 24 -1.00 6.40 8.10
N VAL A 25 0.33 6.46 8.21
CA VAL A 25 1.14 7.56 7.72
C VAL A 25 0.94 7.57 6.23
N GLY A 26 -0.08 8.32 5.80
CA GLY A 26 -0.50 8.39 4.42
C GLY A 26 0.67 8.97 3.68
N VAL A 27 1.38 8.11 2.95
CA VAL A 27 2.35 8.55 1.95
C VAL A 27 1.56 9.47 1.04
N SER A 28 1.80 10.76 1.21
CA SER A 28 1.09 11.80 0.51
C SER A 28 1.21 11.53 -0.99
N LEU A 29 0.06 11.49 -1.66
CA LEU A 29 -0.09 11.37 -3.12
C LEU A 29 0.58 12.55 -3.89
N ASP A 30 1.27 13.44 -3.18
CA ASP A 30 2.00 14.60 -3.67
C ASP A 30 3.28 14.28 -4.45
N LYS A 31 3.71 13.01 -4.52
CA LYS A 31 4.74 12.57 -5.48
C LYS A 31 4.14 12.17 -6.84
N ARG A 32 3.33 13.06 -7.41
CA ARG A 32 3.18 13.15 -8.87
C ARG A 32 4.43 13.79 -9.48
N GLU A 33 5.63 13.27 -9.16
CA GLU A 33 6.79 13.61 -9.97
C GLU A 33 6.44 13.25 -11.41
N ALA A 34 6.68 14.16 -12.36
CA ALA A 34 6.31 13.95 -13.75
C ALA A 34 7.03 12.70 -14.26
N CYS A 35 6.30 11.60 -14.27
CA CYS A 35 6.74 10.31 -14.74
C CYS A 35 7.04 10.39 -16.23
N SER A 36 8.30 10.64 -16.59
CA SER A 36 8.77 10.56 -17.97
C SER A 36 9.32 9.16 -18.26
N ASP A 37 8.85 8.60 -19.37
CA ASP A 37 9.24 7.36 -20.06
C ASP A 37 10.19 6.39 -19.32
N GLY A 38 9.69 5.18 -19.05
CA GLY A 38 10.55 4.02 -18.74
C GLY A 38 10.83 3.73 -17.27
N GLN A 39 10.35 4.55 -16.34
CA GLN A 39 10.80 4.49 -14.92
C GLN A 39 9.66 4.47 -13.90
N CYS A 40 8.43 4.23 -14.36
CA CYS A 40 7.24 4.49 -13.56
C CYS A 40 6.37 3.27 -13.36
N VAL A 41 5.78 3.22 -12.18
CA VAL A 41 4.74 2.27 -11.81
C VAL A 41 3.41 2.97 -11.92
N ARG A 42 2.49 2.41 -12.70
CA ARG A 42 1.09 2.87 -12.82
C ARG A 42 0.21 1.77 -12.24
N PHE A 43 -0.91 2.14 -11.61
CA PHE A 43 -1.83 1.16 -11.04
C PHE A 43 -3.28 1.46 -11.43
N PHE A 44 -4.06 0.40 -11.62
CA PHE A 44 -5.35 0.47 -12.31
C PHE A 44 -6.44 -0.21 -11.50
N SER A 45 -7.67 0.24 -11.74
CA SER A 45 -8.84 -0.31 -11.06
C SER A 45 -9.29 -1.66 -11.60
N GLY A 46 -8.84 -2.08 -12.79
CA GLY A 46 -9.19 -3.35 -13.41
C GLY A 46 -8.00 -4.27 -13.65
N GLN A 47 -8.29 -5.47 -14.16
CA GLN A 47 -7.30 -6.47 -14.53
C GLN A 47 -6.61 -6.11 -15.85
N GLY A 48 -5.40 -6.63 -16.08
CA GLY A 48 -4.67 -6.45 -17.34
C GLY A 48 -4.40 -4.99 -17.68
N CYS A 49 -4.21 -4.14 -16.67
CA CYS A 49 -4.03 -2.67 -16.82
C CYS A 49 -5.18 -2.05 -17.62
N SER A 50 -6.34 -2.70 -17.57
CA SER A 50 -7.61 -2.21 -18.08
C SER A 50 -8.37 -1.54 -16.94
N GLY A 51 -9.37 -0.74 -17.30
CA GLY A 51 -10.01 0.17 -16.33
C GLY A 51 -9.24 1.47 -16.20
N GLY A 52 -9.79 2.42 -15.45
CA GLY A 52 -9.16 3.74 -15.27
C GLY A 52 -7.83 3.62 -14.53
N GLU A 53 -6.82 4.36 -14.99
CA GLU A 53 -5.61 4.59 -14.19
C GLU A 53 -6.01 5.32 -12.91
N LEU A 54 -5.59 4.76 -11.78
CA LEU A 54 -5.85 5.32 -10.46
C LEU A 54 -4.72 6.27 -10.04
N GLY A 55 -3.50 5.98 -10.49
CA GLY A 55 -2.35 6.84 -10.30
C GLY A 55 -1.07 6.21 -10.81
N ASN A 56 0.02 6.96 -10.62
CA ASN A 56 1.36 6.55 -10.95
C ASN A 56 2.37 7.21 -10.02
N PHE A 57 3.54 6.58 -9.88
CA PHE A 57 4.68 7.13 -9.17
C PHE A 57 5.99 6.57 -9.73
N LYS A 58 7.08 7.29 -9.46
CA LYS A 58 8.43 6.84 -9.72
C LYS A 58 9.00 6.18 -8.44
N PRO A 59 9.30 4.88 -8.45
CA PRO A 59 9.94 4.24 -7.30
C PRO A 59 11.38 4.69 -7.12
N ASP A 60 11.89 4.50 -5.90
CA ASP A 60 13.28 4.72 -5.52
C ASP A 60 13.82 3.48 -4.79
N CYS A 61 15.11 3.49 -4.42
CA CYS A 61 15.72 2.34 -3.73
C CYS A 61 15.37 2.24 -2.23
N THR A 62 14.52 3.12 -1.70
CA THR A 62 14.11 3.04 -0.29
C THR A 62 13.09 1.93 -0.06
N GLY A 63 12.35 1.53 -1.09
CA GLY A 63 11.28 0.54 -0.96
C GLY A 63 10.13 1.01 -0.07
N ALA A 64 9.84 2.31 -0.04
CA ALA A 64 8.75 2.85 0.76
C ALA A 64 7.42 2.12 0.45
N CYS A 65 6.65 1.83 1.50
CA CYS A 65 5.33 1.23 1.36
C CYS A 65 4.35 2.27 0.83
N PHE A 66 3.94 2.13 -0.43
CA PHE A 66 2.90 2.94 -1.03
C PHE A 66 1.52 2.35 -0.73
N GLN A 67 0.61 3.18 -0.22
CA GLN A 67 -0.72 2.76 0.23
C GLN A 67 -1.80 3.37 -0.67
N PHE A 68 -2.86 2.61 -0.98
CA PHE A 68 -4.02 3.10 -1.72
C PHE A 68 -5.29 2.36 -1.28
N SER A 69 -6.46 2.92 -1.60
CA SER A 69 -7.75 2.34 -1.19
C SER A 69 -7.96 0.93 -1.75
N SER A 70 -7.81 0.77 -3.06
CA SER A 70 -7.75 -0.52 -3.75
C SER A 70 -7.27 -0.38 -5.20
N PHE A 71 -6.58 -1.39 -5.71
CA PHE A 71 -6.19 -1.53 -7.12
C PHE A 71 -6.07 -3.01 -7.50
N GLN A 72 -6.10 -3.31 -8.81
CA GLN A 72 -6.22 -4.69 -9.33
C GLN A 72 -5.12 -5.09 -10.33
N SER A 73 -4.39 -4.11 -10.87
CA SER A 73 -3.20 -4.39 -11.68
C SER A 73 -2.19 -3.27 -11.56
N VAL A 74 -0.93 -3.60 -11.84
CA VAL A 74 0.17 -2.63 -11.98
C VAL A 74 0.80 -2.75 -13.35
N PHE A 75 1.20 -1.61 -13.90
CA PHE A 75 2.08 -1.52 -15.05
C PHE A 75 3.44 -1.05 -14.55
N THR A 76 4.46 -1.89 -14.69
CA THR A 76 5.85 -1.56 -14.37
C THR A 76 6.59 -1.24 -15.66
N SER A 77 7.56 -0.32 -15.57
CA SER A 77 8.42 0.03 -16.70
C SER A 77 9.87 0.16 -16.26
N GLY A 78 10.79 -0.35 -17.07
CA GLY A 78 12.24 -0.21 -16.96
C GLY A 78 12.85 0.33 -18.25
N THR A 79 14.12 0.74 -18.20
CA THR A 79 14.90 1.18 -19.36
C THR A 79 15.81 0.07 -19.86
N GLY A 80 15.93 -0.06 -21.19
CA GLY A 80 16.83 -1.05 -21.81
C GLY A 80 18.28 -0.56 -21.98
N ILE A 81 18.51 0.77 -22.02
CA ILE A 81 19.84 1.37 -22.18
C ILE A 81 19.91 2.69 -21.37
N PRO A 82 20.65 2.75 -20.25
CA PRO A 82 21.23 1.61 -19.53
C PRO A 82 20.13 0.65 -19.05
N ILE A 83 20.47 -0.64 -18.87
CA ILE A 83 19.54 -1.63 -18.34
C ILE A 83 19.22 -1.24 -16.89
N ALA A 84 17.96 -0.92 -16.63
CA ALA A 84 17.43 -0.64 -15.31
C ALA A 84 15.98 -1.10 -15.26
N GLY A 85 15.68 -2.14 -14.48
CA GLY A 85 14.32 -2.62 -14.34
C GLY A 85 13.59 -2.00 -13.15
N THR A 86 12.29 -2.24 -13.15
CA THR A 86 11.43 -1.96 -12.01
C THR A 86 10.99 -3.27 -11.37
N ALA A 87 11.20 -3.40 -10.06
CA ALA A 87 10.71 -4.50 -9.26
C ALA A 87 9.58 -3.98 -8.34
N CYS A 88 8.57 -4.82 -8.08
CA CYS A 88 7.47 -4.47 -7.19
C CYS A 88 6.99 -5.67 -6.37
N LYS A 89 6.74 -5.46 -5.09
CA LYS A 89 5.99 -6.38 -4.24
C LYS A 89 4.61 -5.80 -3.99
N ILE A 90 3.57 -6.60 -4.22
CA ILE A 90 2.17 -6.18 -4.08
C ILE A 90 1.57 -6.87 -2.87
N TYR A 91 0.76 -6.15 -2.09
CA TYR A 91 0.21 -6.60 -0.82
C TYR A 91 -1.31 -6.41 -0.76
N SER A 92 -1.99 -7.34 -0.09
CA SER A 92 -3.46 -7.29 0.07
C SER A 92 -3.92 -6.32 1.16
N ASP A 93 -3.03 -5.95 2.08
CA ASP A 93 -3.30 -5.00 3.16
C ASP A 93 -2.67 -3.63 2.88
N GLY A 94 -3.03 -2.63 3.69
CA GLY A 94 -2.52 -1.26 3.55
C GLY A 94 -1.09 -1.04 4.07
N ASN A 95 -0.47 -1.98 4.77
CA ASN A 95 0.79 -1.76 5.52
C ASN A 95 1.97 -2.61 5.02
N CYS A 96 1.88 -3.12 3.78
CA CYS A 96 2.89 -3.96 3.15
C CYS A 96 3.31 -5.19 3.99
N GLN A 97 2.36 -5.91 4.59
CA GLN A 97 2.65 -7.10 5.42
C GLN A 97 2.28 -8.42 4.72
N ASN A 98 1.16 -8.44 4.00
CA ASN A 98 0.57 -9.63 3.39
C ASN A 98 0.82 -9.64 1.88
N GLN A 99 2.03 -10.06 1.48
CA GLN A 99 2.43 -10.11 0.07
C GLN A 99 1.55 -11.09 -0.71
N ILE A 100 1.09 -10.66 -1.89
CA ILE A 100 0.28 -11.47 -2.81
C ILE A 100 0.93 -11.64 -4.19
N LEU A 101 1.89 -10.79 -4.55
CA LEU A 101 2.64 -10.89 -5.80
C LEU A 101 4.05 -10.31 -5.62
N ASP A 102 5.01 -10.92 -6.31
CA ASP A 102 6.38 -10.42 -6.48
C ASP A 102 6.68 -10.27 -7.96
N ILE A 103 7.09 -9.07 -8.36
CA ILE A 103 7.43 -8.69 -9.74
C ILE A 103 8.93 -8.41 -9.76
N THR A 104 9.67 -9.27 -10.46
CA THR A 104 11.13 -9.25 -10.46
C THR A 104 11.68 -8.44 -11.65
N ASP A 105 12.32 -7.31 -11.36
CA ASP A 105 13.21 -6.52 -12.22
C ASP A 105 12.80 -6.47 -13.71
N HIS A 106 11.64 -5.86 -13.99
CA HIS A 106 11.06 -5.87 -15.33
C HIS A 106 11.62 -4.80 -16.26
N ILE A 107 11.97 -5.25 -17.47
CA ILE A 107 12.53 -4.47 -18.58
C ILE A 107 11.86 -4.92 -19.89
N PRO A 108 11.29 -4.02 -20.73
CA PRO A 108 11.08 -2.59 -20.51
C PRO A 108 9.70 -2.26 -19.92
N THR A 109 8.70 -3.12 -20.07
CA THR A 109 7.34 -2.87 -19.57
C THR A 109 6.61 -4.18 -19.34
N GLN A 110 5.82 -4.26 -18.28
CA GLN A 110 4.90 -5.37 -18.06
C GLN A 110 3.66 -4.89 -17.34
N CYS A 111 2.55 -5.57 -17.61
CA CYS A 111 1.33 -5.43 -16.84
C CYS A 111 1.07 -6.71 -16.05
N ASP A 112 0.94 -6.58 -14.73
CA ASP A 112 0.67 -7.68 -13.83
C ASP A 112 -0.68 -7.51 -13.15
N SER A 113 -1.43 -8.58 -13.13
CA SER A 113 -2.81 -8.66 -12.65
C SER A 113 -2.87 -9.49 -11.38
N PHE A 114 -3.66 -9.05 -10.42
CA PHE A 114 -3.83 -9.71 -9.13
C PHE A 114 -5.25 -9.51 -8.63
N GLY A 115 -5.60 -10.04 -7.46
CA GLY A 115 -6.89 -9.75 -6.83
C GLY A 115 -6.99 -8.28 -6.40
N THR A 116 -7.58 -8.02 -5.24
CA THR A 116 -7.55 -6.68 -4.65
C THR A 116 -6.26 -6.48 -3.87
N ALA A 117 -5.50 -5.43 -4.22
CA ALA A 117 -4.35 -4.95 -3.46
C ALA A 117 -4.65 -3.60 -2.81
N GLN A 118 -3.96 -3.30 -1.72
CA GLN A 118 -4.07 -2.04 -0.99
C GLN A 118 -2.72 -1.35 -0.76
N SER A 119 -1.61 -2.07 -0.93
CA SER A 119 -0.29 -1.44 -0.89
C SER A 119 0.72 -2.14 -1.79
N MET A 120 1.83 -1.46 -2.06
CA MET A 120 2.96 -1.98 -2.83
C MET A 120 4.29 -1.36 -2.39
N GLN A 121 5.38 -2.11 -2.55
CA GLN A 121 6.75 -1.61 -2.46
C GLN A 121 7.39 -1.78 -3.82
N CYS A 122 7.84 -0.70 -4.44
CA CYS A 122 8.48 -0.75 -5.74
C CYS A 122 9.87 -0.13 -5.70
N PHE A 123 10.75 -0.65 -6.55
CA PHE A 123 12.17 -0.33 -6.65
C PHE A 123 12.50 -0.12 -8.13
N TYR A 124 13.36 0.85 -8.43
CA TYR A 124 13.85 1.08 -9.79
C TYR A 124 15.38 1.21 -9.78
N ASN A 125 16.05 0.37 -10.58
CA ASN A 125 17.50 0.34 -10.68
C ASN A 125 18.21 0.13 -9.33
N CYS A 126 17.68 -0.82 -8.58
CA CYS A 126 18.17 -1.32 -7.30
C CYS A 126 18.20 -2.86 -7.42
#